data_AF-A0A0F9MTP6-F1
#
_entry.id   AF-A0A0F9MTP6-F1
#
_cell.length_a   1.000
_cell.length_b   1.000
_cell.length_c   1.000
_cell.angle_alpha   90.00
_cell.angle_beta   90.00
_cell.angle_gamma   90.00
#
_symmetry.space_group_name_H-M   'P 1'
#
loop_
_entity.id
_entity.type
_entity.pdbx_description
1 polymer ?
#
loop_
_entity_poly.entity_id
_entity_poly.type
_entity_poly.pdbx_seq_one_letter_code
_entity_poly.pdbx_strand_id
1 'polypeptide(L)'
;MATDNGQHATAVTSAPKTRPSLSPQEKKALYQKLRERMRRQILEVAQWPLGRTPYWARKQDRNEMSRLDVLGFKIVVDDPKMHRWSANGRKEDGTFQLGDLILMDIDSDSYEFYLQDNIERSDALVRAAK
;
A
#
# COMPACT_ATOMS: atom_id res chain seq x y z
N MET A 1 -6.23 68.83 -2.29
CA MET A 1 -4.84 68.66 -2.77
C MET A 1 -4.09 67.99 -1.63
N ALA A 2 -3.99 66.65 -1.64
CA ALA A 2 -2.84 65.84 -2.11
C ALA A 2 -1.72 65.87 -1.03
N THR A 3 -1.18 64.77 -0.49
CA THR A 3 -0.86 63.40 -0.97
C THR A 3 -0.73 62.47 0.26
N ASP A 4 -1.44 61.35 0.36
CA ASP A 4 -1.12 59.99 -0.09
C ASP A 4 0.20 59.38 0.44
N ASN A 5 0.05 58.18 1.01
CA ASN A 5 0.97 57.41 1.83
C ASN A 5 1.86 56.47 1.00
N GLY A 6 3.05 56.18 1.55
CA GLY A 6 3.54 54.81 1.61
C GLY A 6 4.56 54.39 0.56
N GLN A 7 5.83 54.27 0.98
CA GLN A 7 6.78 53.35 0.37
C GLN A 7 7.64 52.70 1.46
N HIS A 8 7.27 51.48 1.86
CA HIS A 8 8.17 50.57 2.56
C HIS A 8 8.99 49.81 1.51
N ALA A 9 10.30 50.07 1.46
CA ALA A 9 11.23 49.30 0.65
C ALA A 9 11.55 47.97 1.33
N THR A 10 10.90 46.88 0.91
CA THR A 10 11.30 45.51 1.27
C THR A 10 12.37 45.01 0.32
N ALA A 11 13.58 44.81 0.85
CA ALA A 11 14.69 44.16 0.15
C ALA A 11 14.34 42.69 -0.17
N VAL A 12 14.48 42.32 -1.44
CA VAL A 12 14.08 41.02 -1.98
C VAL A 12 15.04 39.93 -1.49
N THR A 13 14.49 38.94 -0.78
CA THR A 13 15.16 37.71 -0.38
C THR A 13 15.58 36.92 -1.62
N SER A 14 16.82 36.45 -1.64
CA SER A 14 17.43 35.65 -2.71
C SER A 14 16.57 34.45 -3.09
N ALA A 15 16.28 34.32 -4.39
CA ALA A 15 15.52 33.20 -4.93
C ALA A 15 16.24 31.85 -4.66
N PRO A 16 15.49 30.78 -4.32
CA PRO A 16 16.09 29.46 -4.11
C PRO A 16 16.72 28.95 -5.42
N LYS A 17 17.91 28.33 -5.33
CA LYS A 17 18.62 27.73 -6.47
C LYS A 17 17.64 26.90 -7.31
N THR A 18 17.40 27.34 -8.54
CA THR A 18 16.58 26.66 -9.52
C THR A 18 17.14 25.25 -9.71
N ARG A 19 16.35 24.23 -9.33
CA ARG A 19 16.70 22.84 -9.66
C ARG A 19 16.87 22.77 -11.18
N PRO A 20 17.91 22.10 -11.70
CA PRO A 20 18.09 21.98 -13.14
C PRO A 20 16.81 21.41 -13.76
N SER A 21 16.35 22.05 -14.84
CA SER A 21 15.18 21.58 -15.57
C SER A 21 15.47 20.19 -16.13
N LEU A 22 14.85 19.18 -15.53
CA LEU A 22 14.92 17.81 -16.01
C LEU A 22 14.48 17.76 -17.49
N SER A 23 15.24 17.05 -18.30
CA SER A 23 14.85 16.75 -19.68
C SER A 23 13.52 15.96 -19.69
N PRO A 24 12.78 15.93 -20.81
CA PRO A 24 11.54 15.16 -20.92
C PRO A 24 11.72 13.67 -20.57
N GLN A 25 12.86 13.08 -20.91
CA GLN A 25 13.18 11.68 -20.60
C GLN A 25 13.40 11.47 -19.10
N GLU A 26 14.14 12.35 -18.44
CA GLU A 26 14.37 12.28 -16.99
C GLU A 26 13.08 12.52 -16.19
N LYS A 27 12.23 13.44 -16.64
CA LYS A 27 10.89 13.64 -16.07
C LYS A 27 10.08 12.35 -16.15
N LYS A 28 10.07 11.68 -17.32
CA LYS A 28 9.34 10.42 -17.50
C LYS A 28 9.83 9.33 -16.56
N ALA A 29 11.15 9.15 -16.45
CA ALA A 29 11.75 8.15 -15.55
C ALA A 29 11.47 8.47 -14.06
N LEU A 30 11.51 9.75 -13.67
CA LEU A 30 11.16 10.19 -12.33
C LEU A 30 9.70 9.91 -12.00
N TYR A 31 8.77 10.22 -12.92
CA TYR A 31 7.36 9.93 -12.73
C TYR A 31 7.06 8.43 -12.68
N GLN A 32 7.79 7.61 -13.43
CA GLN A 32 7.68 6.15 -13.34
C GLN A 32 8.14 5.65 -11.96
N LYS A 33 9.33 6.06 -11.50
CA LYS A 33 9.83 5.71 -10.15
C LYS A 33 8.88 6.19 -9.06
N LEU A 34 8.31 7.39 -9.20
CA LEU A 34 7.33 7.92 -8.26
C LEU A 34 6.04 7.09 -8.25
N ARG A 35 5.52 6.71 -9.43
CA ARG A 35 4.34 5.84 -9.54
C ARG A 35 4.59 4.46 -8.97
N GLU A 36 5.76 3.89 -9.20
CA GLU A 36 6.15 2.59 -8.62
C GLU A 36 6.25 2.66 -7.11
N ARG A 37 6.88 3.71 -6.57
CA ARG A 37 6.94 3.96 -5.12
C ARG A 37 5.54 4.13 -4.52
N MET A 38 4.70 4.95 -5.16
CA MET A 38 3.32 5.17 -4.76
C MET A 38 2.50 3.88 -4.83
N ARG A 39 2.66 3.06 -5.88
CA ARG A 39 1.95 1.77 -6.01
C ARG A 39 2.27 0.82 -4.87
N ARG A 40 3.55 0.73 -4.46
CA ARG A 40 3.96 -0.10 -3.32
C ARG A 40 3.40 0.43 -2.01
N GLN A 41 3.48 1.74 -1.78
CA GLN A 41 2.93 2.38 -0.57
C GLN A 41 1.40 2.28 -0.49
N ILE A 42 0.69 2.27 -1.62
CA ILE A 42 -0.77 2.18 -1.65
C ILE A 42 -1.26 0.84 -1.10
N LEU A 43 -0.54 -0.26 -1.39
CA LEU A 43 -0.86 -1.60 -0.91
C LEU A 43 -0.21 -1.94 0.43
N GLU A 44 0.62 -1.06 0.97
CA GLU A 44 1.20 -1.28 2.28
C GLU A 44 0.15 -1.03 3.36
N VAL A 45 0.05 -1.97 4.31
CA VAL A 45 -0.69 -1.75 5.54
C VAL A 45 0.30 -1.14 6.53
N ALA A 46 0.11 0.13 6.88
CA ALA A 46 1.06 0.86 7.72
C ALA A 46 1.06 0.36 9.17
N GLN A 47 -0.09 -0.12 9.65
CA GLN A 47 -0.23 -0.73 10.98
C GLN A 47 -1.31 -1.81 10.94
N TRP A 48 -0.98 -3.01 11.39
CA TRP A 48 -1.91 -4.12 11.54
C TRP A 48 -1.89 -4.70 12.96
N PRO A 49 -2.97 -5.36 13.40
CA PRO A 49 -3.04 -5.97 14.73
C PRO A 49 -1.99 -7.06 14.94
N LEU A 50 -1.50 -7.21 16.17
CA LEU A 50 -0.61 -8.31 16.55
C LEU A 50 -1.27 -9.68 16.26
N GLY A 51 -0.47 -10.61 15.74
CA GLY A 51 -0.92 -11.96 15.40
C GLY A 51 -1.79 -12.04 14.13
N ARG A 52 -1.82 -10.99 13.31
CA ARG A 52 -2.52 -10.99 12.02
C ARG A 52 -1.56 -10.75 10.87
N THR A 53 -1.80 -11.45 9.77
CA THR A 53 -1.04 -11.26 8.53
C THR A 53 -1.97 -10.72 7.43
N PRO A 54 -1.73 -9.50 6.92
CA PRO A 54 -2.53 -8.93 5.84
C PRO A 54 -2.21 -9.52 4.47
N TYR A 55 -3.22 -9.53 3.60
CA TYR A 55 -3.09 -9.88 2.19
C TYR A 55 -4.08 -9.10 1.32
N TRP A 56 -3.60 -8.49 0.24
CA TRP A 56 -4.46 -7.84 -0.75
C TRP A 56 -4.85 -8.83 -1.85
N ALA A 57 -6.09 -9.30 -1.82
CA ALA A 57 -6.64 -10.26 -2.77
C ALA A 57 -7.37 -9.56 -3.92
N ARG A 58 -7.39 -10.13 -5.12
CA ARG A 58 -8.26 -9.65 -6.21
C ARG A 58 -9.67 -10.17 -6.00
N LYS A 59 -10.60 -9.26 -5.70
CA LYS A 59 -11.99 -9.60 -5.36
C LYS A 59 -12.78 -10.27 -6.49
N GLN A 60 -12.31 -10.14 -7.73
CA GLN A 60 -12.96 -10.74 -8.91
C GLN A 60 -12.34 -12.08 -9.32
N ASP A 61 -11.17 -12.45 -8.79
CA ASP A 61 -10.55 -13.73 -9.07
C ASP A 61 -11.16 -14.81 -8.16
N ARG A 62 -12.09 -15.59 -8.71
CA ARG A 62 -12.78 -16.65 -7.95
C ARG A 62 -11.85 -17.74 -7.45
N ASN A 63 -10.81 -18.07 -8.21
CA ASN A 63 -9.86 -19.12 -7.84
C ASN A 63 -9.01 -18.65 -6.67
N GLU A 64 -8.52 -17.41 -6.73
CA GLU A 64 -7.80 -16.79 -5.62
C GLU A 64 -8.67 -16.72 -4.36
N MET A 65 -9.90 -16.19 -4.47
CA MET A 65 -10.81 -16.06 -3.33
C MET A 65 -11.15 -17.42 -2.70
N SER A 66 -11.38 -18.46 -3.51
CA SER A 66 -11.67 -19.80 -3.01
C SER A 66 -10.47 -20.41 -2.29
N ARG A 67 -9.25 -20.22 -2.84
CA ARG A 67 -8.01 -20.65 -2.19
C ARG A 67 -7.81 -19.94 -0.85
N LEU A 68 -8.02 -18.63 -0.81
CA LEU A 68 -7.85 -17.82 0.40
C LEU A 68 -8.86 -18.20 1.48
N ASP A 69 -10.11 -18.47 1.11
CA ASP A 69 -11.15 -18.94 2.03
C ASP A 69 -10.77 -20.29 2.66
N VAL A 70 -10.28 -21.26 1.85
CA VAL A 70 -9.79 -22.55 2.35
C VAL A 70 -8.58 -22.39 3.27
N LEU A 71 -7.70 -21.43 2.99
CA LEU A 71 -6.57 -21.09 3.86
C LEU A 71 -6.99 -20.35 5.14
N GLY A 72 -8.27 -19.95 5.26
CA GLY A 72 -8.78 -19.27 6.46
C GLY A 72 -8.57 -17.75 6.46
N PHE A 73 -8.22 -17.15 5.32
CA PHE A 73 -8.22 -15.70 5.19
C PHE A 73 -9.66 -15.15 5.26
N LYS A 74 -9.81 -14.00 5.90
CA LYS A 74 -11.10 -13.32 6.08
C LYS A 74 -11.00 -11.88 5.57
N ILE A 75 -12.09 -11.33 5.08
CA ILE A 75 -12.14 -9.92 4.70
C ILE A 75 -11.98 -9.07 5.96
N VAL A 76 -11.05 -8.11 5.92
CA VAL A 76 -10.86 -7.16 7.03
C VAL A 76 -12.05 -6.21 7.06
N VAL A 77 -12.72 -6.18 8.21
CA VAL A 77 -13.77 -5.22 8.55
C VAL A 77 -13.33 -4.51 9.83
N ASP A 78 -13.03 -3.23 9.74
CA ASP A 78 -12.50 -2.46 10.86
C ASP A 78 -13.54 -1.52 11.47
N ASP A 79 -13.75 -1.68 12.77
CA ASP A 79 -14.73 -0.94 13.55
C ASP A 79 -14.35 0.55 13.60
N PRO A 80 -15.22 1.48 13.17
CA PRO A 80 -14.95 2.92 13.22
C PRO A 80 -14.65 3.44 14.64
N LYS A 81 -15.08 2.74 15.69
CA LYS A 81 -14.81 3.11 17.09
C LYS A 81 -13.48 2.56 17.60
N MET A 82 -12.99 1.48 17.03
CA MET A 82 -11.76 0.80 17.41
C MET A 82 -10.93 0.56 16.15
N HIS A 83 -10.31 1.64 15.65
CA HIS A 83 -9.50 1.61 14.43
C HIS A 83 -8.22 0.79 14.68
N ARG A 84 -8.20 -0.48 14.28
CA ARG A 84 -7.05 -1.39 14.49
C ARG A 84 -6.17 -1.51 13.26
N TRP A 85 -6.68 -1.10 12.11
CA TRP A 85 -6.03 -1.24 10.81
C TRP A 85 -5.74 0.13 10.22
N SER A 86 -4.47 0.40 9.89
CA SER A 86 -4.09 1.58 9.11
C SER A 86 -3.72 1.16 7.68
N ALA A 87 -4.70 1.21 6.79
CA ALA A 87 -4.54 0.87 5.37
C ALA A 87 -5.32 1.85 4.47
N ASN A 88 -4.90 1.95 3.21
CA ASN A 88 -5.61 2.77 2.22
C ASN A 88 -6.92 2.12 1.78
N GLY A 89 -7.85 2.93 1.26
CA GLY A 89 -9.06 2.43 0.62
C GLY A 89 -10.19 2.03 1.56
N ARG A 90 -10.18 2.49 2.82
CA ARG A 90 -11.29 2.27 3.77
C ARG A 90 -12.61 2.78 3.19
N LYS A 91 -13.65 1.97 3.29
CA LYS A 91 -15.03 2.24 2.88
C LYS A 91 -15.89 2.58 4.09
N GLU A 92 -17.12 3.03 3.84
CA GLU A 92 -18.10 3.38 4.88
C GLU A 92 -18.50 2.17 5.72
N ASP A 93 -18.49 0.97 5.12
CA ASP A 93 -18.77 -0.31 5.78
C ASP A 93 -17.59 -0.85 6.62
N GLY A 94 -16.46 -0.14 6.65
CA GLY A 94 -15.26 -0.54 7.39
C GLY A 94 -14.34 -1.50 6.65
N THR A 95 -14.69 -1.93 5.42
CA THR A 95 -13.78 -2.72 4.58
C THR A 95 -12.71 -1.86 3.92
N PHE A 96 -11.61 -2.46 3.49
CA PHE A 96 -10.56 -1.77 2.73
C PHE A 96 -10.51 -2.29 1.30
N GLN A 97 -10.77 -1.41 0.32
CA GLN A 97 -10.81 -1.75 -1.10
C GLN A 97 -10.09 -0.73 -1.97
N LEU A 98 -9.24 -1.22 -2.86
CA LEU A 98 -8.44 -0.43 -3.80
C LEU A 98 -8.63 -0.97 -5.21
N GLY A 99 -9.52 -0.37 -5.98
CA GLY A 99 -9.87 -0.87 -7.31
C GLY A 99 -10.50 -2.27 -7.24
N ASP A 100 -9.80 -3.24 -7.83
CA ASP A 100 -10.15 -4.67 -7.83
C ASP A 100 -9.63 -5.42 -6.59
N LEU A 101 -8.84 -4.78 -5.73
CA LEU A 101 -8.26 -5.41 -4.55
C LEU A 101 -9.13 -5.21 -3.30
N ILE A 102 -9.15 -6.23 -2.44
CA ILE A 102 -9.76 -6.21 -1.11
C ILE A 102 -8.75 -6.69 -0.07
N LEU A 103 -8.70 -6.02 1.07
CA LEU A 103 -7.83 -6.42 2.17
C LEU A 103 -8.43 -7.60 2.92
N MET A 104 -7.65 -8.65 3.07
CA MET A 104 -7.96 -9.82 3.87
C MET A 104 -6.88 -10.02 4.93
N ASP A 105 -7.21 -10.74 6.00
CA ASP A 105 -6.28 -11.14 7.04
C ASP A 105 -6.43 -12.62 7.40
N ILE A 106 -5.37 -13.16 7.95
CA ILE A 106 -5.33 -14.49 8.56
C ILE A 106 -4.59 -14.37 9.89
N ASP A 107 -4.80 -15.32 10.77
CA ASP A 107 -3.96 -15.51 11.94
C ASP A 107 -2.50 -15.82 11.53
N SER A 108 -1.53 -15.16 12.17
CA SER A 108 -0.12 -15.27 11.78
C SER A 108 0.43 -16.68 11.96
N ASP A 109 0.06 -17.40 13.01
CA ASP A 109 0.54 -18.76 13.27
C ASP A 109 0.02 -19.73 12.19
N SER A 110 -1.25 -19.54 11.81
CA SER A 110 -1.86 -20.31 10.71
C SER A 110 -1.15 -20.05 9.39
N TYR A 111 -0.76 -18.81 9.12
CA TYR A 111 -0.03 -18.45 7.90
C TYR A 111 1.36 -19.06 7.85
N GLU A 112 2.11 -19.00 8.97
CA GLU A 112 3.43 -19.60 9.08
C GLU A 112 3.38 -21.11 8.84
N PHE A 113 2.39 -21.80 9.39
CA PHE A 113 2.17 -23.21 9.12
C PHE A 113 2.01 -23.52 7.63
N TYR A 114 1.19 -22.74 6.91
CA TYR A 114 1.02 -22.92 5.46
C TYR A 114 2.29 -22.61 4.66
N LEU A 115 3.08 -21.64 5.09
CA LEU A 115 4.38 -21.36 4.45
C LEU A 115 5.33 -22.56 4.62
N GLN A 116 5.38 -23.13 5.81
CA GLN A 116 6.24 -24.27 6.09
C GLN A 116 5.82 -25.53 5.31
N ASP A 117 4.53 -25.89 5.29
CA ASP A 117 4.01 -27.02 4.49
C ASP A 117 4.31 -26.84 3.00
N ASN A 118 4.20 -25.62 2.46
CA ASN A 118 4.55 -25.34 1.08
C ASN A 118 6.05 -25.52 0.78
N ILE A 119 6.93 -25.15 1.71
CA ILE A 119 8.37 -25.35 1.58
C ILE A 119 8.67 -26.85 1.57
N GLU A 120 8.12 -27.61 2.52
CA GLU A 120 8.34 -29.06 2.63
C GLU A 120 7.87 -29.82 1.39
N ARG A 121 6.70 -29.45 0.84
CA ARG A 121 6.19 -30.04 -0.41
C ARG A 121 7.06 -29.70 -1.60
N SER A 122 7.51 -28.45 -1.71
CA SER A 122 8.41 -28.00 -2.78
C SER A 122 9.73 -28.78 -2.74
N ASP A 123 10.31 -28.95 -1.56
CA ASP A 123 11.55 -29.70 -1.37
C ASP A 123 11.37 -31.19 -1.71
N ALA A 124 10.24 -31.79 -1.34
CA ALA A 124 9.92 -33.18 -1.68
C ALA A 124 9.83 -33.40 -3.19
N LEU A 125 9.19 -32.48 -3.93
CA LEU A 125 9.11 -32.55 -5.39
C LEU A 125 10.48 -32.44 -6.06
N VAL A 126 11.34 -31.52 -5.58
CA VAL A 126 12.71 -31.37 -6.09
C VAL A 126 13.55 -32.61 -5.85
N ARG A 127 13.38 -33.28 -4.70
CA ARG A 127 14.06 -34.55 -4.40
C ARG A 127 13.54 -35.71 -5.25
N ALA A 128 12.23 -35.78 -5.50
CA ALA A 128 11.63 -36.84 -6.31
C ALA A 128 11.96 -36.73 -7.81
N ALA A 129 12.32 -35.53 -8.29
CA ALA A 129 12.73 -35.27 -9.67
C ALA A 129 14.23 -35.49 -9.93
N LYS A 130 15.03 -35.75 -8.89
CA LYS A 130 16.46 -36.10 -8.98
C LYS A 130 16.64 -37.61 -8.93
#